data_AF-A0A353BB29-F1
#
_entry.id   AF-A0A353BB29-F1
#
_cell.length_a   1.000
_cell.length_b   1.000
_cell.length_c   1.000
_cell.angle_alpha   90.00
_cell.angle_beta   90.00
_cell.angle_gamma   90.00
#
_symmetry.space_group_name_H-M   'P 1'
#
loop_
_entity.id
_entity.type
_entity.pdbx_description
1 polymer ?
#
loop_
_entity_poly.entity_id
_entity_poly.type
_entity_poly.pdbx_seq_one_letter_code
_entity_poly.pdbx_strand_id
1 'polypeptide(L)'
;MQPVKLHALMSCEVCQSPGGTQPPAGGLAHRFPGGWLDHVHLLVKRKTTHCINNFMRELKSSTARMFNEQSRVIRKFGWQDGYGAFTVGPSTKASVIRYIENQVQHHATENFEDEYLQLLDA
;
A
#
# COMPACT_ATOMS: atom_id res chain seq x y z
N MET A 1 -21.92 -1.35 3.57
CA MET A 1 -20.61 -1.64 4.17
C MET A 1 -19.67 -0.59 3.62
N GLN A 2 -18.88 0.05 4.49
CA GLN A 2 -17.95 1.08 4.04
C GLN A 2 -16.84 0.41 3.22
N PRO A 3 -16.40 1.04 2.14
CA PRO A 3 -15.35 0.47 1.31
C PRO A 3 -14.00 0.52 2.04
N VAL A 4 -13.12 -0.46 1.80
CA VAL A 4 -11.83 -0.55 2.49
C VAL A 4 -10.90 0.57 2.02
N LYS A 5 -10.25 1.26 2.96
CA LYS A 5 -9.33 2.37 2.69
C LYS A 5 -7.92 1.84 2.38
N LEU A 6 -7.12 2.57 1.61
CA LEU A 6 -5.81 2.08 1.17
C LEU A 6 -4.78 3.21 1.19
N HIS A 7 -3.68 2.95 1.91
CA HIS A 7 -2.46 3.77 1.87
C HIS A 7 -1.30 3.00 1.27
N ALA A 8 -0.66 3.63 0.29
CA ALA A 8 0.59 3.16 -0.29
C ALA A 8 1.71 4.12 0.14
N LEU A 9 2.54 3.69 1.08
CA LEU A 9 3.83 4.32 1.37
C LEU A 9 4.82 3.87 0.29
N MET A 10 5.40 4.79 -0.46
CA MET A 10 6.25 4.49 -1.60
C MET A 10 7.69 4.82 -1.29
N SER A 11 8.59 3.84 -1.34
CA SER A 11 10.02 4.14 -1.27
C SER A 11 10.55 4.43 -2.67
N CYS A 12 11.00 5.66 -2.90
CA CYS A 12 11.64 6.07 -4.15
C CYS A 12 13.16 5.97 -3.97
N GLU A 13 13.80 5.03 -4.66
CA GLU A 13 15.25 5.07 -4.87
C GLU A 13 15.48 5.70 -6.24
N VAL A 14 15.97 6.95 -6.25
CA VAL A 14 16.51 7.58 -7.46
C VAL A 14 17.70 6.73 -7.90
N CYS A 15 17.57 6.04 -9.04
CA CYS A 15 18.68 5.30 -9.65
C CYS A 15 19.81 6.28 -10.00
N GLN A 16 20.86 6.32 -9.19
CA GLN A 16 22.21 6.63 -9.69
C GLN A 16 22.83 5.32 -10.16
N SER A 17 22.83 5.06 -11.47
CA SER A 17 23.96 4.51 -12.27
C SER A 17 23.51 3.95 -13.63
N PRO A 18 24.36 4.02 -14.67
CA PRO A 18 24.00 3.79 -16.07
C PRO A 18 24.20 2.32 -16.50
N GLY A 19 23.32 1.85 -17.39
CA GLY A 19 23.54 0.63 -18.17
C GLY A 19 23.14 -0.66 -17.47
N GLY A 20 22.08 -1.31 -17.98
CA GLY A 20 21.69 -2.65 -17.56
C GLY A 20 20.22 -2.95 -17.83
N THR A 21 19.96 -3.56 -18.98
CA THR A 21 18.66 -4.13 -19.36
C THR A 21 18.22 -5.17 -18.32
N GLN A 22 17.00 -5.07 -17.79
CA GLN A 22 16.38 -6.13 -16.96
C GLN A 22 14.89 -6.33 -17.34
N PRO A 23 14.37 -7.57 -17.16
CA PRO A 23 13.24 -8.16 -17.90
C PRO A 23 11.86 -7.69 -17.39
N PRO A 24 10.76 -8.00 -18.12
CA PRO A 24 9.41 -7.66 -17.69
C PRO A 24 8.89 -8.63 -16.61
N ALA A 25 8.08 -8.09 -15.70
CA ALA A 25 7.29 -8.77 -14.67
C ALA A 25 8.09 -9.46 -13.52
N GLY A 26 8.26 -8.72 -12.42
CA GLY A 26 8.85 -9.23 -11.19
C GLY A 26 8.71 -8.26 -10.02
N GLY A 27 7.49 -7.78 -9.76
CA GLY A 27 7.20 -6.98 -8.56
C GLY A 27 7.10 -7.90 -7.35
N LEU A 28 8.16 -7.96 -6.53
CA LEU A 28 8.20 -8.74 -5.30
C LEU A 28 6.98 -8.46 -4.41
N ALA A 29 6.16 -9.50 -4.19
CA ALA A 29 5.07 -9.51 -3.23
C ALA A 29 5.61 -9.16 -1.84
N HIS A 30 5.12 -8.05 -1.26
CA HIS A 30 5.45 -7.66 0.11
C HIS A 30 4.30 -8.02 1.05
N ARG A 31 4.73 -8.60 2.17
CA ARG A 31 4.01 -9.08 3.36
C ARG A 31 2.78 -8.23 3.70
N PHE A 32 1.64 -8.89 3.96
CA PHE A 32 0.41 -8.28 4.49
C PHE A 32 0.30 -8.52 6.02
N PRO A 33 0.93 -7.70 6.89
CA PRO A 33 0.65 -7.73 8.32
C PRO A 33 -0.63 -6.92 8.57
N GLY A 34 -1.62 -7.59 9.19
CA GLY A 34 -2.94 -7.15 9.64
C GLY A 34 -3.37 -5.67 9.49
N GLY A 35 -4.48 -5.51 8.77
CA GLY A 35 -5.30 -4.29 8.65
C GLY A 35 -6.59 -4.60 7.85
N TRP A 36 -7.18 -5.79 8.06
CA TRP A 36 -8.20 -6.29 7.12
C TRP A 36 -9.63 -5.80 7.40
N LEU A 37 -9.84 -5.03 8.47
CA LEU A 37 -11.18 -4.57 8.85
C LEU A 37 -11.58 -3.24 8.19
N ASP A 38 -10.63 -2.32 7.96
CA ASP A 38 -10.94 -0.99 7.42
C ASP A 38 -9.86 -0.38 6.51
N HIS A 39 -8.55 -0.65 6.66
CA HIS A 39 -7.53 -0.16 5.73
C HIS A 39 -6.20 -0.93 5.68
N VAL A 40 -5.48 -0.81 4.56
CA VAL A 40 -4.16 -1.46 4.36
C VAL A 40 -3.05 -0.44 4.14
N HIS A 41 -1.88 -0.69 4.76
CA HIS A 41 -0.63 0.01 4.52
C HIS A 41 0.32 -0.83 3.66
N LEU A 42 0.86 -0.27 2.59
CA LEU A 42 1.78 -0.96 1.67
C LEU A 42 3.08 -0.17 1.50
N LEU A 43 4.24 -0.81 1.68
CA LEU A 43 5.53 -0.25 1.26
C LEU A 43 5.95 -0.80 -0.10
N VAL A 44 6.03 0.05 -1.12
CA VAL A 44 6.34 -0.39 -2.50
C VAL A 44 7.57 0.33 -3.04
N LYS A 45 8.51 -0.44 -3.60
CA LYS A 45 9.63 0.08 -4.41
C LYS A 45 9.23 0.08 -5.89
N ARG A 46 9.42 1.20 -6.57
CA ARG A 46 8.97 1.38 -7.96
C ARG A 46 9.87 2.31 -8.75
N LYS A 47 9.96 2.10 -10.07
CA LYS A 47 10.62 3.04 -10.99
C LYS A 47 9.78 4.32 -11.13
N THR A 48 10.43 5.47 -11.23
CA THR A 48 9.80 6.79 -11.39
C THR A 48 8.98 6.91 -12.68
N THR A 49 9.28 6.10 -13.69
CA THR A 49 8.60 6.08 -15.00
C THR A 49 7.17 5.55 -14.96
N HIS A 50 6.76 4.89 -13.88
CA HIS A 50 5.41 4.36 -13.76
C HIS A 50 4.49 5.43 -13.16
N CYS A 51 3.22 5.49 -13.56
CA CYS A 51 2.23 6.38 -12.94
C CYS A 51 1.62 5.74 -11.69
N ILE A 52 1.56 6.48 -10.58
CA ILE A 52 0.98 5.99 -9.31
C ILE A 52 -0.47 5.56 -9.49
N ASN A 53 -1.24 6.35 -10.24
CA ASN A 53 -2.66 6.08 -10.50
C ASN A 53 -2.85 4.72 -11.19
N ASN A 54 -2.04 4.42 -12.21
CA ASN A 54 -2.12 3.12 -12.90
C ASN A 54 -1.84 1.95 -11.96
N PHE A 55 -0.79 2.07 -11.14
CA PHE A 55 -0.45 1.05 -10.14
C PHE A 55 -1.60 0.83 -9.14
N MET A 56 -2.16 1.91 -8.60
CA MET A 56 -3.26 1.81 -7.62
C MET A 56 -4.54 1.25 -8.26
N ARG A 57 -4.85 1.63 -9.50
CA ARG A 57 -5.98 1.09 -10.26
C ARG A 57 -5.84 -0.42 -10.44
N GLU A 58 -4.67 -0.89 -10.88
CA GLU A 58 -4.41 -2.31 -11.09
C GLU A 58 -4.42 -3.10 -9.79
N LEU A 59 -3.79 -2.59 -8.74
CA LEU A 59 -3.78 -3.23 -7.43
C LEU A 59 -5.19 -3.34 -6.86
N LYS A 60 -5.96 -2.25 -6.87
CA LYS A 60 -7.34 -2.24 -6.33
C LYS A 60 -8.26 -3.18 -7.11
N SER A 61 -8.20 -3.13 -8.44
CA SER A 61 -9.06 -3.96 -9.30
C SER A 61 -8.70 -5.46 -9.24
N SER A 62 -7.42 -5.80 -9.32
CA SER A 62 -6.96 -7.20 -9.28
C SER A 62 -7.27 -7.87 -7.94
N THR A 63 -6.97 -7.20 -6.82
CA THR A 63 -7.25 -7.73 -5.48
C THR A 63 -8.75 -7.82 -5.21
N ALA A 64 -9.53 -6.82 -5.60
CA ALA A 64 -10.98 -6.89 -5.44
C ALA A 64 -11.59 -8.02 -6.25
N ARG A 65 -11.10 -8.26 -7.48
CA ARG A 65 -11.54 -9.39 -8.30
C ARG A 65 -11.18 -10.72 -7.63
N MET A 66 -9.92 -10.86 -7.19
CA MET A 66 -9.44 -12.06 -6.51
C MET A 66 -10.27 -12.41 -5.26
N PHE A 67 -10.59 -11.42 -4.42
CA PHE A 67 -11.44 -11.64 -3.25
C PHE A 67 -12.87 -12.03 -3.66
N ASN A 68 -13.45 -11.35 -4.64
CA ASN A 68 -14.83 -11.61 -5.08
C ASN A 68 -15.00 -12.93 -5.85
N GLU A 69 -13.94 -13.46 -6.47
CA GLU A 69 -13.94 -14.75 -7.16
C GLU A 69 -13.94 -15.95 -6.18
N GLN A 70 -13.62 -15.73 -4.90
CA GLN A 70 -13.69 -16.79 -3.89
C GLN A 70 -15.15 -17.16 -3.60
N SER A 71 -15.51 -18.43 -3.79
CA SER A 71 -16.89 -18.93 -3.74
C SER A 71 -17.60 -18.82 -2.39
N ARG A 72 -16.94 -18.28 -1.36
CA ARG A 72 -17.45 -18.16 0.02
C ARG A 72 -17.72 -16.73 0.47
N VAL A 73 -17.58 -15.73 -0.39
CA VAL A 73 -17.80 -14.35 0.03
C VAL A 73 -19.31 -14.02 0.03
N ILE A 74 -19.86 -13.81 1.22
CA ILE A 74 -21.28 -13.51 1.45
C ILE A 74 -21.67 -12.14 0.86
N ARG A 75 -20.71 -11.23 0.66
CA ARG A 75 -20.90 -9.87 0.12
C ARG A 75 -19.72 -9.44 -0.74
N LYS A 76 -19.94 -8.68 -1.81
CA LYS A 76 -18.85 -8.21 -2.67
C LYS A 76 -17.91 -7.26 -1.92
N PHE A 77 -16.62 -7.52 -2.00
CA PHE A 77 -15.54 -6.65 -1.55
C PHE A 77 -15.30 -5.53 -2.57
N GLY A 78 -15.02 -4.33 -2.07
CA GLY A 78 -14.63 -3.17 -2.87
C GLY A 78 -13.76 -2.21 -2.06
N TRP A 79 -12.77 -1.61 -2.74
CA TRP A 79 -11.97 -0.53 -2.19
C TRP A 79 -12.72 0.80 -2.27
N GLN A 80 -12.34 1.77 -1.44
CA GLN A 80 -12.85 3.15 -1.54
C GLN A 80 -12.35 3.78 -2.84
N ASP A 81 -12.93 4.89 -3.29
CA ASP A 81 -12.48 5.55 -4.52
C ASP A 81 -11.06 6.14 -4.37
N GLY A 82 -10.79 6.79 -3.23
CA GLY A 82 -9.53 7.45 -2.93
C GLY A 82 -8.37 6.51 -2.54
N TYR A 83 -7.16 7.09 -2.50
CA TYR A 83 -5.99 6.49 -1.87
C TYR A 83 -5.03 7.59 -1.41
N GLY A 84 -4.30 7.33 -0.33
CA GLY A 84 -3.16 8.14 0.11
C GLY A 84 -1.86 7.54 -0.42
N ALA A 85 -0.97 8.39 -0.93
CA ALA A 85 0.35 7.98 -1.39
C ALA A 85 1.42 8.94 -0.88
N PHE A 86 2.41 8.40 -0.18
CA PHE A 86 3.48 9.18 0.45
C PHE A 86 4.84 8.70 -0.05
N THR A 87 5.79 9.61 -0.23
CA THR A 87 7.15 9.25 -0.67
C THR A 87 8.06 9.07 0.53
N VAL A 88 8.80 7.98 0.57
CA VAL A 88 9.70 7.57 1.65
C VAL A 88 11.13 7.59 1.14
N GLY A 89 11.96 8.42 1.77
CA GLY A 89 13.38 8.50 1.48
C GLY A 89 14.18 7.32 2.04
N PRO A 90 15.43 7.12 1.60
CA PRO A 90 16.29 6.03 2.09
C PRO A 90 16.53 6.08 3.61
N SER A 91 16.68 7.28 4.18
CA SER A 91 16.92 7.49 5.62
C SER A 91 15.73 7.08 6.50
N THR A 92 14.51 7.26 6.00
CA THR A 92 13.25 6.94 6.72
C THR A 92 12.72 5.55 6.39
N LYS A 93 13.33 4.83 5.44
CA LYS A 93 12.86 3.52 5.00
C LYS A 93 12.76 2.52 6.16
N ALA A 94 13.79 2.46 7.01
CA ALA A 94 13.83 1.53 8.13
C ALA A 94 12.78 1.84 9.20
N SER A 95 12.49 3.12 9.47
CA SER A 95 11.44 3.51 10.41
C SER A 95 10.05 3.19 9.84
N VAL A 96 9.82 3.42 8.55
CA VAL A 96 8.55 3.09 7.88
C VAL A 96 8.29 1.58 7.87
N ILE A 97 9.32 0.75 7.62
CA ILE A 97 9.17 -0.71 7.72
C ILE A 97 8.69 -1.10 9.13
N ARG A 98 9.38 -0.61 10.17
CA ARG A 98 8.99 -0.89 11.56
C ARG A 98 7.59 -0.39 11.88
N TYR A 99 7.21 0.78 11.38
CA TYR A 99 5.87 1.33 11.56
C TYR A 99 4.81 0.40 10.96
N ILE A 100 4.98 -0.06 9.71
CA ILE A 100 4.05 -1.00 9.05
C ILE A 100 3.99 -2.35 9.78
N GLU A 101 5.12 -2.86 10.27
CA GLU A 101 5.16 -4.14 10.98
C GLU A 101 4.41 -4.12 12.32
N ASN A 102 4.26 -2.94 12.94
CA ASN A 102 3.59 -2.76 14.24
C ASN A 102 2.15 -2.24 14.11
N GLN A 103 1.59 -2.19 12.90
CA GLN A 103 0.25 -1.65 12.62
C GLN A 103 -0.88 -2.36 13.37
N VAL A 104 -0.76 -3.68 13.58
CA VAL A 104 -1.75 -4.44 14.34
C VAL A 104 -1.83 -3.97 15.79
N GLN A 105 -0.67 -3.71 16.41
CA GLN A 105 -0.57 -3.23 17.78
C GLN A 105 -0.98 -1.76 17.87
N HIS A 106 -0.62 -0.94 16.88
CA HIS A 106 -0.98 0.47 16.81
C HIS A 106 -2.50 0.66 16.72
N HIS A 107 -3.18 -0.11 15.87
CA HIS A 107 -4.64 -0.08 15.73
C HIS A 107 -5.41 -0.76 16.86
N ALA A 108 -4.73 -1.29 17.87
CA ALA A 108 -5.39 -1.67 19.13
C ALA A 108 -5.83 -0.43 19.93
N THR A 109 -5.19 0.72 19.72
CA THR A 109 -5.41 1.96 20.48
C THR A 109 -5.69 3.19 19.63
N GLU A 110 -5.24 3.23 18.39
CA GLU A 110 -5.48 4.36 17.47
C GLU A 110 -6.40 3.97 16.31
N ASN A 111 -7.35 4.84 15.98
CA ASN A 111 -8.20 4.64 14.81
C ASN A 111 -7.54 5.21 13.54
N PHE A 112 -8.04 4.77 12.39
CA PHE A 112 -7.54 5.21 11.09
C PHE A 112 -7.59 6.73 10.87
N GLU A 113 -8.65 7.41 11.33
CA GLU A 113 -8.86 8.82 10.98
C GLU A 113 -7.82 9.71 11.65
N ASP A 114 -7.53 9.44 12.93
CA ASP A 114 -6.49 10.13 13.68
C ASP A 114 -5.10 9.84 13.09
N GLU A 115 -4.82 8.57 12.76
CA GLU A 115 -3.56 8.18 12.10
C GLU A 115 -3.39 8.90 10.75
N TYR A 116 -4.46 8.98 9.95
CA TYR A 116 -4.40 9.64 8.66
C TYR A 116 -4.12 11.14 8.77
N LEU A 117 -4.74 11.82 9.74
CA LEU A 117 -4.47 13.23 10.01
C LEU A 117 -3.01 13.44 10.45
N GLN A 118 -2.49 12.59 11.34
CA GLN A 118 -1.08 12.64 11.74
C GLN A 118 -0.12 12.48 10.56
N LEU A 119 -0.44 11.61 9.59
CA LEU A 119 0.38 11.44 8.38
C LEU A 119 0.34 12.67 7.44
N LEU A 120 -0.71 13.48 7.49
CA LEU A 120 -0.84 14.70 6.69
C LEU A 120 -0.14 15.91 7.32
N ASP A 121 0.01 15.93 8.64
CA ASP A 121 0.64 17.02 9.40
C ASP A 121 2.17 16.83 9.59
N ALA A 122 2.74 15.73 9.07
CA ALA A 122 4.14 15.32 9.27
C ALA A 122 5.16 15.95 8.31
#